data_AF-A0A5E8CI76-F1
#
_entry.id   AF-A0A5E8CI76-F1
#
_cell.length_a   1.000
_cell.length_b   1.000
_cell.length_c   1.000
_cell.angle_alpha   90.00
_cell.angle_beta   90.00
_cell.angle_gamma   90.00
#
_symmetry.space_group_name_H-M   'P 1'
#
loop_
_entity.id
_entity.type
_entity.pdbx_description
1 polymer ?
#
loop_
_entity_poly.entity_id
_entity_poly.type
_entity_poly.pdbx_seq_one_letter_code
_entity_poly.pdbx_strand_id
1 'polypeptide(L)'
;MAAKSSVYSVCGESKEVEKQSLSIKIITKDVDSQSCCQHLCQALPLVGKNLSLKIQDNLLLGEEHNQKISSDYCTPKKSKIINISKEEKTEIVLNDPKFGMFSLFKYHLRRGYLNKELKKSNKVYCSHIFSLLFALPIMVFISQWIIFIALIVHEVKKFDGDYCPNKSSYESKFIMCGIGLIYFVKSFFIWDNLTTRIGFKKMHRVDSISVILDTFQEFLFNIIIFAANLWIIFVENDIQNMILNSLAMEFLMMLDNEFEEIYFKYLPGAAEDIYDRTYVTFDTNRKLIKKKQKRDKCFRFVSCLLFIPYKLLILAIFFFPLVCLLVTIGGSICK
;
A
#
# COMPACT_ATOMS: atom_id res chain seq x y z
N MET A 1 16.31 -30.92 -2.29
CA MET A 1 15.66 -32.15 -2.80
C MET A 1 14.99 -32.82 -1.61
N ALA A 2 13.76 -33.31 -1.79
CA ALA A 2 12.79 -33.80 -0.77
C ALA A 2 11.78 -32.74 -0.27
N ALA A 3 10.63 -32.73 -0.97
CA ALA A 3 9.37 -32.13 -0.58
C ALA A 3 8.71 -32.94 0.54
N LYS A 4 8.07 -32.27 1.50
CA LYS A 4 7.03 -32.85 2.36
C LYS A 4 5.77 -31.98 2.30
N SER A 5 4.86 -32.44 1.45
CA SER A 5 3.42 -32.19 1.46
C SER A 5 2.79 -32.93 2.65
N SER A 6 1.81 -32.32 3.32
CA SER A 6 0.67 -32.91 4.06
C SER A 6 0.03 -31.78 4.91
N VAL A 7 -1.27 -31.49 5.05
CA VAL A 7 -2.53 -32.19 4.75
C VAL A 7 -3.62 -31.11 4.62
N TYR A 8 -4.37 -31.08 3.53
CA TYR A 8 -5.73 -30.53 3.51
C TYR A 8 -6.69 -31.62 4.00
N SER A 9 -7.49 -31.33 5.03
CA SER A 9 -8.53 -32.24 5.50
C SER A 9 -9.74 -32.22 4.57
N VAL A 10 -10.03 -33.41 4.06
CA VAL A 10 -11.16 -33.84 3.24
C VAL A 10 -12.52 -33.53 3.88
N CYS A 11 -13.45 -32.97 3.11
CA CYS A 11 -14.88 -33.15 3.32
C CYS A 11 -15.36 -34.29 2.41
N GLY A 12 -15.94 -35.33 3.00
CA GLY A 12 -17.03 -36.15 2.46
C GLY A 12 -16.82 -36.82 1.10
N GLU A 13 -16.52 -38.12 1.16
CA GLU A 13 -16.40 -39.07 0.05
C GLU A 13 -17.70 -39.41 -0.69
N SER A 14 -17.51 -39.78 -1.96
CA SER A 14 -18.19 -40.87 -2.69
C SER A 14 -19.58 -40.62 -3.29
N LYS A 15 -19.61 -40.07 -4.53
CA LYS A 15 -20.47 -40.50 -5.67
C LYS A 15 -20.31 -39.73 -7.01
N GLU A 16 -19.25 -38.93 -7.21
CA GLU A 16 -19.16 -38.01 -8.37
C GLU A 16 -18.19 -38.40 -9.50
N VAL A 17 -17.53 -39.56 -9.44
CA VAL A 17 -16.43 -39.89 -10.38
C VAL A 17 -16.92 -40.29 -11.78
N GLU A 18 -18.16 -40.77 -11.93
CA GLU A 18 -18.66 -41.24 -13.24
C GLU A 18 -19.38 -40.15 -14.06
N LYS A 19 -19.67 -38.99 -13.46
CA LYS A 19 -20.30 -37.84 -14.15
C LYS A 19 -19.27 -36.86 -14.74
N GLN A 20 -18.01 -36.93 -14.30
CA GLN A 20 -16.94 -36.05 -14.77
C GLN A 20 -16.41 -36.41 -16.16
N SER A 21 -16.42 -37.69 -16.57
CA SER A 21 -15.91 -38.10 -17.88
C SER A 21 -16.84 -37.73 -19.05
N LEU A 22 -18.15 -37.62 -18.81
CA LEU A 22 -19.12 -37.15 -19.82
C LEU A 22 -19.15 -35.62 -19.97
N SER A 23 -18.73 -34.89 -18.93
CA SER A 23 -18.74 -33.42 -18.90
C SER A 23 -17.53 -32.80 -19.63
N ILE A 24 -16.42 -33.54 -19.74
CA ILE A 24 -15.18 -33.06 -20.38
C ILE A 24 -15.32 -32.96 -21.92
N LYS A 25 -16.28 -33.66 -22.54
CA LYS A 25 -16.55 -33.55 -23.99
C LYS A 25 -17.48 -32.39 -24.38
N ILE A 26 -18.04 -31.65 -23.41
CA ILE A 26 -18.94 -30.52 -23.67
C ILE A 26 -18.22 -29.16 -23.51
N ILE A 27 -17.06 -29.10 -22.83
CA ILE A 27 -16.33 -27.85 -22.55
C ILE A 27 -15.25 -27.55 -23.63
N THR A 28 -15.48 -27.98 -24.87
CA THR A 28 -14.61 -27.60 -26.02
C THR A 28 -15.38 -26.96 -27.17
N LYS A 29 -16.64 -26.59 -26.95
CA LYS A 29 -17.40 -25.69 -27.82
C LYS A 29 -17.85 -24.48 -27.01
N ASP A 30 -17.66 -23.31 -27.60
CA ASP A 30 -17.97 -21.96 -27.10
C ASP A 30 -16.88 -21.27 -26.28
N VAL A 31 -15.66 -21.18 -26.86
CA VAL A 31 -14.89 -19.94 -26.73
C VAL A 31 -15.46 -18.98 -27.78
N ASP A 32 -16.63 -18.44 -27.45
CA ASP A 32 -17.26 -17.39 -28.23
C ASP A 32 -16.30 -16.20 -28.28
N SER A 33 -16.12 -15.65 -29.48
CA SER A 33 -15.28 -14.50 -29.76
C SER A 33 -15.87 -13.23 -29.16
N GLN A 34 -15.93 -13.13 -27.84
CA GLN A 34 -16.29 -11.90 -27.15
C GLN A 34 -15.28 -10.82 -27.55
N SER A 35 -15.79 -9.82 -28.27
CA SER A 35 -15.04 -8.65 -28.70
C SER A 35 -14.40 -7.97 -27.49
N CYS A 36 -13.13 -7.53 -27.62
CA CYS A 36 -12.41 -6.75 -26.60
C CYS A 36 -13.26 -5.62 -25.99
N CYS A 37 -14.16 -5.03 -26.81
CA CYS A 37 -15.09 -3.99 -26.38
C CYS A 37 -16.13 -4.48 -25.35
N GLN A 38 -16.62 -5.72 -25.45
CA GLN A 38 -17.55 -6.30 -24.49
C GLN A 38 -16.89 -6.55 -23.12
N HIS A 39 -15.64 -6.99 -23.09
CA HIS A 39 -14.89 -7.14 -21.84
C HIS A 39 -14.61 -5.78 -21.16
N LEU A 40 -14.25 -4.75 -21.92
CA LEU A 40 -14.06 -3.39 -21.41
C LEU A 40 -15.37 -2.78 -20.87
N CYS A 41 -16.48 -2.97 -21.58
CA CYS A 41 -17.80 -2.50 -21.14
C CYS A 41 -18.31 -3.21 -19.88
N GLN A 42 -17.89 -4.45 -19.62
CA GLN A 42 -18.20 -5.17 -18.38
C GLN A 42 -17.27 -4.77 -17.21
N ALA A 43 -16.04 -4.36 -17.48
CA ALA A 43 -15.08 -3.94 -16.45
C ALA A 43 -15.38 -2.55 -15.86
N LEU A 44 -15.78 -1.58 -16.70
CA LEU A 44 -16.10 -0.21 -16.27
C LEU A 44 -17.11 -0.10 -15.11
N PRO A 45 -18.27 -0.79 -15.14
CA PRO A 45 -19.22 -0.74 -14.03
C PRO A 45 -18.68 -1.37 -12.74
N LEU A 46 -17.75 -2.34 -12.82
CA LEU A 46 -17.09 -2.91 -11.63
C LEU A 46 -16.14 -1.90 -10.99
N VAL A 47 -15.36 -1.18 -11.80
CA VAL A 47 -14.47 -0.10 -11.33
C VAL A 47 -15.28 1.01 -10.67
N GLY A 48 -16.37 1.45 -11.30
CA GLY A 48 -17.25 2.48 -10.73
C GLY A 48 -17.91 2.06 -9.40
N LYS A 49 -18.35 0.80 -9.28
CA LYS A 49 -18.87 0.27 -8.02
C LYS A 49 -17.81 0.21 -6.93
N ASN A 50 -16.59 -0.24 -7.25
CA ASN A 50 -15.48 -0.28 -6.30
C ASN A 50 -15.14 1.13 -5.79
N LEU A 51 -15.02 2.11 -6.70
CA LEU A 51 -14.79 3.50 -6.33
C LEU A 51 -15.92 4.06 -5.44
N SER A 52 -17.18 3.81 -5.79
CA SER A 52 -18.33 4.28 -5.01
C SER A 52 -18.31 3.73 -3.58
N LEU A 53 -17.99 2.44 -3.41
CA LEU A 53 -17.83 1.82 -2.08
C LEU A 53 -16.71 2.49 -1.28
N LYS A 54 -15.56 2.76 -1.90
CA LYS A 54 -14.43 3.47 -1.27
C LYS A 54 -14.74 4.91 -0.89
N ILE A 55 -15.49 5.61 -1.73
CA ILE A 55 -15.97 6.98 -1.45
C ILE A 55 -17.08 6.99 -0.40
N GLN A 56 -17.80 5.89 -0.17
CA GLN A 56 -18.77 5.82 0.92
C GLN A 56 -18.13 5.43 2.26
N ASP A 57 -16.99 4.72 2.25
CA ASP A 57 -16.39 4.21 3.48
C ASP A 57 -15.67 5.29 4.31
N ASN A 58 -15.63 5.12 5.63
CA ASN A 58 -14.73 5.90 6.47
C ASN A 58 -13.42 5.13 6.64
N LEU A 59 -12.27 5.74 6.34
CA LEU A 59 -10.92 5.17 6.57
C LEU A 59 -10.79 4.48 7.93
N LEU A 60 -11.46 5.03 8.93
CA LEU A 60 -11.42 4.56 10.31
C LEU A 60 -12.38 3.38 10.55
N LEU A 61 -13.52 3.31 9.87
CA LEU A 61 -14.59 2.35 10.17
C LEU A 61 -14.52 1.07 9.31
N GLY A 62 -13.96 1.13 8.10
CA GLY A 62 -13.77 -0.04 7.24
C GLY A 62 -15.08 -0.79 6.96
N GLU A 63 -16.12 -0.07 6.55
CA GLU A 63 -17.43 -0.64 6.19
C GLU A 63 -17.43 -1.39 4.85
N GLU A 64 -16.38 -1.21 4.01
CA GLU A 64 -16.13 -1.94 2.76
C GLU A 64 -16.17 -3.47 2.93
N HIS A 65 -15.75 -3.98 4.09
CA HIS A 65 -15.66 -5.42 4.35
C HIS A 65 -17.02 -6.13 4.49
N ASN A 66 -18.12 -5.36 4.64
CA ASN A 66 -19.47 -5.90 4.80
C ASN A 66 -20.29 -5.85 3.51
N GLN A 67 -19.79 -5.20 2.45
CA GLN A 67 -20.54 -4.99 1.20
C GLN A 67 -19.87 -5.74 0.04
N LYS A 68 -20.69 -6.44 -0.75
CA LYS A 68 -20.22 -7.16 -1.95
C LYS A 68 -20.09 -6.19 -3.12
N ILE A 69 -18.96 -6.25 -3.83
CA ILE A 69 -18.74 -5.49 -5.08
C ILE A 69 -19.61 -6.06 -6.23
N SER A 70 -19.83 -7.38 -6.25
CA SER A 70 -20.76 -8.08 -7.15
C SER A 70 -21.29 -9.36 -6.49
N SER A 71 -22.43 -9.89 -6.97
CA SER A 71 -23.14 -11.06 -6.41
C SER A 71 -22.25 -12.29 -6.26
N ASP A 72 -21.33 -12.45 -7.21
CA ASP A 72 -20.51 -13.65 -7.38
C ASP A 72 -19.22 -13.60 -6.54
N TYR A 73 -18.92 -12.46 -5.91
CA TYR A 73 -17.77 -12.31 -5.04
C TYR A 73 -18.12 -12.71 -3.60
N CYS A 74 -17.27 -13.54 -3.00
CA CYS A 74 -17.35 -13.83 -1.59
C CYS A 74 -16.79 -12.64 -0.79
N THR A 75 -17.62 -12.05 0.09
CA THR A 75 -17.10 -11.24 1.21
C THR A 75 -16.10 -12.08 2.02
N PRO A 76 -15.08 -11.47 2.66
CA PRO A 76 -14.22 -12.18 3.61
C PRO A 76 -15.09 -12.84 4.68
N LYS A 77 -15.41 -14.13 4.51
CA LYS A 77 -16.26 -14.87 5.45
C LYS A 77 -15.55 -14.88 6.80
N LYS A 78 -16.33 -14.73 7.87
CA LYS A 78 -15.97 -15.00 9.27
C LYS A 78 -15.52 -16.47 9.42
N SER A 79 -14.36 -16.82 8.87
CA SER A 79 -13.67 -18.06 9.20
C SER A 79 -13.12 -17.91 10.61
N LYS A 80 -13.34 -18.91 11.46
CA LYS A 80 -12.69 -18.98 12.78
C LYS A 80 -11.19 -18.74 12.56
N ILE A 81 -10.59 -17.88 13.37
CA ILE A 81 -9.15 -17.61 13.34
C ILE A 81 -8.45 -18.94 13.69
N ILE A 82 -8.04 -19.68 12.66
CA ILE A 82 -7.18 -20.85 12.79
C ILE A 82 -5.77 -20.32 13.09
N ASN A 83 -5.00 -21.06 13.90
CA ASN A 83 -3.63 -20.71 14.27
C ASN A 83 -2.78 -20.38 13.03
N ILE A 84 -2.44 -19.10 12.88
CA ILE A 84 -1.59 -18.54 11.82
C ILE A 84 -0.12 -18.75 12.24
N SER A 85 0.74 -19.11 11.30
CA SER A 85 2.18 -19.35 11.57
C SER A 85 2.92 -18.05 11.92
N LYS A 86 4.14 -18.14 12.46
CA LYS A 86 4.92 -16.94 12.81
C LYS A 86 5.35 -16.15 11.58
N GLU A 87 5.67 -16.88 10.53
CA GLU A 87 6.04 -16.35 9.22
C GLU A 87 4.85 -15.60 8.62
N GLU A 88 3.65 -16.20 8.64
CA GLU A 88 2.42 -15.54 8.18
C GLU A 88 2.07 -14.31 9.03
N LYS A 89 2.25 -14.34 10.36
CA LYS A 89 2.06 -13.15 11.20
C LYS A 89 3.03 -12.02 10.83
N THR A 90 4.29 -12.37 10.56
CA THR A 90 5.32 -11.39 10.19
C THR A 90 5.00 -10.79 8.83
N GLU A 91 4.62 -11.63 7.87
CA GLU A 91 4.18 -11.20 6.55
C GLU A 91 2.95 -10.30 6.63
N ILE A 92 1.97 -10.60 7.49
CA ILE A 92 0.81 -9.73 7.70
C ILE A 92 1.24 -8.37 8.29
N VAL A 93 2.17 -8.35 9.25
CA VAL A 93 2.67 -7.09 9.83
C VAL A 93 3.44 -6.24 8.82
N LEU A 94 4.15 -6.89 7.89
CA LEU A 94 4.89 -6.25 6.81
C LEU A 94 3.99 -5.82 5.64
N ASN A 95 2.96 -6.59 5.30
CA ASN A 95 2.18 -6.40 4.08
C ASN A 95 0.88 -5.64 4.27
N ASP A 96 0.15 -5.74 5.40
CA ASP A 96 -0.94 -4.79 5.69
C ASP A 96 -1.64 -4.93 7.06
N PRO A 97 -2.02 -3.80 7.69
CA PRO A 97 -1.53 -2.45 7.41
C PRO A 97 -0.09 -2.30 7.84
N LYS A 98 0.76 -1.86 6.89
CA LYS A 98 2.18 -1.62 7.13
C LYS A 98 2.34 -0.86 8.43
N PHE A 99 3.19 -1.40 9.29
CA PHE A 99 3.36 -0.88 10.62
C PHE A 99 4.25 0.35 10.56
N GLY A 100 3.69 1.45 10.06
CA GLY A 100 4.46 2.62 9.66
C GLY A 100 5.35 3.19 10.77
N MET A 101 6.32 3.98 10.34
CA MET A 101 7.41 4.47 11.20
C MET A 101 6.93 5.13 12.50
N PHE A 102 5.80 5.84 12.50
CA PHE A 102 5.27 6.45 13.73
C PHE A 102 4.71 5.41 14.70
N SER A 103 4.00 4.40 14.18
CA SER A 103 3.51 3.27 14.96
C SER A 103 4.67 2.41 15.49
N LEU A 104 5.71 2.20 14.67
CA LEU A 104 6.92 1.50 15.05
C LEU A 104 7.67 2.20 16.19
N PHE A 105 7.91 3.50 16.05
CA PHE A 105 8.54 4.28 17.11
C PHE A 105 7.71 4.28 18.40
N LYS A 106 6.39 4.43 18.30
CA LYS A 106 5.49 4.36 19.46
C LYS A 106 5.53 3.00 20.14
N TYR A 107 5.67 1.91 19.38
CA TYR A 107 5.85 0.58 19.93
C TYR A 107 7.18 0.45 20.67
N HIS A 108 8.28 0.97 20.11
CA HIS A 108 9.58 1.00 20.78
C HIS A 108 9.51 1.76 22.11
N LEU A 109 8.86 2.94 22.15
CA LEU A 109 8.70 3.73 23.37
C LEU A 109 7.95 2.98 24.48
N ARG A 110 6.93 2.19 24.10
CA ARG A 110 6.07 1.49 25.08
C ARG A 110 6.62 0.13 25.49
N ARG A 111 7.36 -0.53 24.61
CA ARG A 111 7.68 -1.96 24.76
C ARG A 111 9.06 -2.38 24.30
N GLY A 112 9.79 -1.55 23.55
CA GLY A 112 11.13 -1.88 23.05
C GLY A 112 12.01 -2.46 24.14
N TYR A 113 12.03 -1.86 25.33
CA TYR A 113 12.89 -2.32 26.44
C TYR A 113 12.45 -3.64 27.12
N LEU A 114 11.21 -4.12 26.92
CA LEU A 114 10.61 -5.20 27.72
C LEU A 114 10.58 -6.58 27.07
N ASN A 115 11.24 -6.75 25.92
CA ASN A 115 11.17 -8.00 25.18
C ASN A 115 11.98 -9.13 25.83
N LYS A 116 11.26 -10.04 26.49
CA LYS A 116 11.75 -11.33 27.01
C LYS A 116 12.43 -12.20 25.94
N GLU A 117 12.26 -11.89 24.66
CA GLU A 117 12.92 -12.61 23.55
C GLU A 117 14.41 -12.30 23.41
N LEU A 118 14.86 -11.07 23.70
CA LEU A 118 16.29 -10.73 23.77
C LEU A 118 17.00 -11.45 24.93
N LYS A 119 16.23 -11.92 25.93
CA LYS A 119 16.75 -12.80 26.98
C LYS A 119 16.79 -14.28 26.56
N LYS A 120 16.09 -14.67 25.49
CA LYS A 120 16.06 -16.04 24.97
C LYS A 120 17.12 -16.28 23.91
N SER A 121 17.44 -15.29 23.09
CA SER A 121 18.59 -15.34 22.17
C SER A 121 19.77 -14.60 22.79
N ASN A 122 20.93 -15.23 22.90
CA ASN A 122 22.15 -14.59 23.42
C ASN A 122 22.77 -13.60 22.40
N LYS A 123 21.94 -12.93 21.59
CA LYS A 123 22.33 -12.04 20.50
C LYS A 123 21.74 -10.66 20.75
N VAL A 124 22.61 -9.67 20.91
CA VAL A 124 22.23 -8.26 21.03
C VAL A 124 22.27 -7.63 19.65
N TYR A 125 21.11 -7.31 19.09
CA TYR A 125 21.03 -6.58 17.83
C TYR A 125 21.13 -5.07 18.10
N CYS A 126 22.18 -4.44 17.60
CA CYS A 126 22.39 -2.99 17.70
C CYS A 126 21.21 -2.20 17.11
N SER A 127 20.61 -2.67 16.03
CA SER A 127 19.44 -2.04 15.39
C SER A 127 18.30 -1.83 16.39
N HIS A 128 18.07 -2.74 17.34
CA HIS A 128 17.00 -2.62 18.31
C HIS A 128 17.28 -1.55 19.39
N ILE A 129 18.48 -1.59 19.97
CA ILE A 129 18.89 -0.64 21.02
C ILE A 129 18.96 0.77 20.44
N PHE A 130 19.58 0.91 19.26
CA PHE A 130 19.70 2.18 18.57
C PHE A 130 18.39 2.65 17.96
N SER A 131 17.47 1.75 17.58
CA SER A 131 16.15 2.14 17.07
C SER A 131 15.35 2.94 18.09
N LEU A 132 15.41 2.57 19.37
CA LEU A 132 14.83 3.37 20.45
C LEU A 132 15.71 4.57 20.81
N LEU A 133 17.03 4.38 20.98
CA LEU A 133 17.94 5.42 21.47
C LEU A 133 18.03 6.63 20.52
N PHE A 134 18.11 6.37 19.21
CA PHE A 134 18.22 7.39 18.17
C PHE A 134 16.91 7.64 17.43
N ALA A 135 15.81 7.04 17.88
CA ALA A 135 14.50 7.15 17.21
C ALA A 135 14.60 6.84 15.70
N LEU A 136 15.27 5.74 15.33
CA LEU A 136 15.58 5.42 13.93
C LEU A 136 14.39 5.50 12.96
N PRO A 137 13.16 5.03 13.31
CA PRO A 137 12.00 5.18 12.43
C PRO A 137 11.70 6.66 12.10
N ILE A 138 11.87 7.56 13.07
CA ILE A 138 11.67 9.00 12.89
C ILE A 138 12.82 9.60 12.08
N MET A 139 14.06 9.14 12.29
CA MET A 139 15.20 9.56 11.48
C MET A 139 15.05 9.17 10.00
N VAL A 140 14.56 7.96 9.73
CA VAL A 140 14.24 7.51 8.35
C VAL A 140 13.20 8.45 7.73
N PHE A 141 12.09 8.71 8.43
CA PHE A 141 11.07 9.66 7.96
C PHE A 141 11.65 11.05 7.67
N ILE A 142 12.42 11.63 8.60
CA ILE A 142 13.04 12.94 8.41
C ILE A 142 14.00 12.92 7.21
N SER A 143 14.78 11.86 7.05
CA SER A 143 15.73 11.73 5.96
C SER A 143 15.02 11.66 4.59
N GLN A 144 13.92 10.90 4.50
CA GLN A 144 13.09 10.84 3.28
C GLN A 144 12.62 12.23 2.86
N TRP A 145 12.08 13.01 3.80
CA TRP A 145 11.57 14.36 3.53
C TRP A 145 12.68 15.36 3.23
N ILE A 146 13.83 15.32 3.92
CA ILE A 146 14.95 16.22 3.65
C ILE A 146 15.48 16.02 2.24
N ILE A 147 15.72 14.78 1.81
CA ILE A 147 16.24 14.49 0.47
C ILE A 147 15.20 14.89 -0.58
N PHE A 148 13.93 14.55 -0.37
CA PHE A 148 12.84 14.96 -1.27
C PHE A 148 12.79 16.48 -1.46
N ILE A 149 12.75 17.24 -0.37
CA ILE A 149 12.70 18.71 -0.40
C ILE A 149 13.96 19.27 -1.07
N ALA A 150 15.14 18.71 -0.77
CA ALA A 150 16.38 19.16 -1.38
C ALA A 150 16.39 19.00 -2.90
N LEU A 151 15.93 17.86 -3.42
CA LEU A 151 15.80 17.61 -4.87
C LEU A 151 14.83 18.60 -5.51
N ILE A 152 13.65 18.79 -4.91
CA ILE A 152 12.64 19.72 -5.45
C ILE A 152 13.13 21.16 -5.44
N VAL A 153 13.71 21.62 -4.34
CA VAL A 153 14.23 22.99 -4.21
C VAL A 153 15.37 23.23 -5.20
N HIS A 154 16.22 22.24 -5.45
CA HIS A 154 17.29 22.35 -6.44
C HIS A 154 16.73 22.56 -7.86
N GLU A 155 15.78 21.71 -8.27
CA GLU A 155 15.20 21.76 -9.62
C GLU A 155 14.33 23.00 -9.83
N VAL A 156 13.55 23.41 -8.82
CA VAL A 156 12.72 24.63 -8.89
C VAL A 156 13.58 25.89 -9.04
N LYS A 157 14.77 25.93 -8.42
CA LYS A 157 15.69 27.09 -8.56
C LYS A 157 16.41 27.14 -9.89
N LYS A 158 16.64 25.97 -10.51
CA LYS A 158 17.33 25.85 -11.80
C LYS A 158 16.38 26.08 -12.97
N PHE A 159 15.08 25.91 -12.76
CA PHE A 159 14.07 26.05 -13.80
C PHE A 159 13.88 27.52 -14.23
N ASP A 160 14.23 27.82 -15.48
CA ASP A 160 14.05 29.13 -16.12
C ASP A 160 13.28 28.99 -17.45
N GLY A 161 12.30 28.07 -17.47
CA GLY A 161 11.63 27.63 -18.69
C GLY A 161 10.21 28.15 -18.88
N ASP A 162 9.80 28.30 -20.15
CA ASP A 162 8.42 28.55 -20.55
C ASP A 162 7.54 27.30 -20.41
N TYR A 163 6.22 27.50 -20.38
CA TYR A 163 5.26 26.40 -20.49
C TYR A 163 5.27 25.81 -21.91
N CYS A 164 5.74 24.57 -22.06
CA CYS A 164 5.78 23.79 -23.32
C CYS A 164 6.72 24.36 -24.41
N PRO A 165 8.05 24.40 -24.18
CA PRO A 165 8.99 24.97 -25.15
C PRO A 165 9.23 24.07 -26.37
N ASN A 166 9.04 22.74 -26.26
CA ASN A 166 9.35 21.74 -27.30
C ASN A 166 10.77 21.91 -27.86
N LYS A 167 11.75 22.15 -26.98
CA LYS A 167 13.14 22.45 -27.33
C LYS A 167 14.08 21.27 -27.06
N SER A 168 13.62 20.26 -26.33
CA SER A 168 14.47 19.14 -25.92
C SER A 168 14.82 18.18 -27.07
N SER A 169 15.93 17.46 -26.89
CA SER A 169 16.36 16.43 -27.83
C SER A 169 15.41 15.22 -27.83
N TYR A 170 15.37 14.47 -28.93
CA TYR A 170 14.51 13.28 -29.04
C TYR A 170 14.82 12.25 -27.97
N GLU A 171 16.09 12.06 -27.61
CA GLU A 171 16.52 11.15 -26.55
C GLU A 171 15.87 11.51 -25.21
N SER A 172 15.85 12.80 -24.87
CA SER A 172 15.24 13.29 -23.62
C SER A 172 13.72 13.08 -23.62
N LYS A 173 13.07 13.24 -24.76
CA LYS A 173 11.62 12.96 -24.93
C LYS A 173 11.29 11.48 -24.75
N PHE A 174 12.14 10.60 -25.29
CA PHE A 174 11.98 9.15 -25.12
C PHE A 174 12.20 8.71 -23.67
N ILE A 175 13.18 9.28 -22.97
CA ILE A 175 13.39 8.99 -21.54
C ILE A 175 12.18 9.43 -20.71
N MET A 176 11.65 10.64 -20.96
CA MET A 176 10.41 11.11 -20.32
C MET A 176 9.23 10.16 -20.58
N CYS A 177 9.06 9.72 -21.84
CA CYS A 177 8.00 8.79 -22.21
C CYS A 177 8.17 7.45 -21.48
N GLY A 178 9.38 6.89 -21.47
CA GLY A 178 9.67 5.60 -20.84
C GLY A 178 9.43 5.62 -19.33
N ILE A 179 9.95 6.62 -18.63
CA ILE A 179 9.74 6.75 -17.18
C ILE A 179 8.27 7.04 -16.86
N GLY A 180 7.63 7.89 -17.66
CA GLY A 180 6.21 8.19 -17.52
C GLY A 180 5.30 6.96 -17.67
N LEU A 181 5.59 6.08 -18.63
CA LEU A 181 4.90 4.80 -18.79
C LEU A 181 5.11 3.87 -17.60
N ILE A 182 6.32 3.81 -17.02
CA ILE A 182 6.58 3.05 -15.80
C ILE A 182 5.70 3.54 -14.66
N TYR A 183 5.59 4.86 -14.46
CA TYR A 183 4.73 5.43 -13.42
C TYR A 183 3.25 5.29 -13.70
N PHE A 184 2.84 5.33 -14.97
CA PHE A 184 1.49 4.97 -15.36
C PHE A 184 1.15 3.54 -14.91
N VAL A 185 2.02 2.56 -15.16
CA VAL A 185 1.79 1.18 -14.69
C VAL A 185 1.79 1.11 -13.16
N LYS A 186 2.78 1.71 -12.48
CA LYS A 186 2.87 1.69 -11.01
C LYS A 186 1.69 2.37 -10.32
N SER A 187 1.06 3.35 -10.95
CA SER A 187 -0.12 4.04 -10.39
C SER A 187 -1.29 3.08 -10.11
N PHE A 188 -1.48 2.06 -10.94
CA PHE A 188 -2.49 1.02 -10.70
C PHE A 188 -2.15 0.16 -9.48
N PHE A 189 -0.88 -0.11 -9.22
CA PHE A 189 -0.47 -0.85 -8.03
C PHE A 189 -0.75 -0.10 -6.73
N ILE A 190 -0.77 1.24 -6.74
CA ILE A 190 -1.21 2.02 -5.57
C ILE A 190 -2.70 1.74 -5.26
N TRP A 191 -3.53 1.68 -6.31
CA TRP A 191 -4.95 1.36 -6.17
C TRP A 191 -5.18 -0.10 -5.73
N ASP A 192 -4.41 -1.04 -6.28
CA ASP A 192 -4.47 -2.45 -5.90
C ASP A 192 -4.01 -2.67 -4.46
N ASN A 193 -2.95 -1.96 -4.02
CA ASN A 193 -2.51 -1.97 -2.61
C ASN A 193 -3.62 -1.46 -1.68
N LEU A 194 -4.31 -0.38 -2.05
CA LEU A 194 -5.47 0.11 -1.29
C LEU A 194 -6.65 -0.89 -1.30
N THR A 195 -6.80 -1.70 -2.34
CA THR A 195 -7.89 -2.67 -2.46
C THR A 195 -7.58 -3.98 -1.73
N THR A 196 -6.33 -4.43 -1.74
CA THR A 196 -5.87 -5.63 -1.04
C THR A 196 -6.11 -5.53 0.47
N ARG A 197 -6.13 -4.30 1.02
CA ARG A 197 -6.57 -3.99 2.40
C ARG A 197 -7.90 -4.60 2.79
N ILE A 198 -8.81 -4.75 1.84
CA ILE A 198 -10.15 -5.27 2.07
C ILE A 198 -10.13 -6.79 2.35
N GLY A 199 -9.10 -7.51 1.90
CA GLY A 199 -9.00 -8.97 2.01
C GLY A 199 -8.58 -9.48 3.38
N PHE A 200 -8.01 -8.64 4.25
CA PHE A 200 -7.44 -9.08 5.52
C PHE A 200 -8.50 -9.41 6.58
N LYS A 201 -8.14 -10.28 7.53
CA LYS A 201 -9.02 -10.72 8.64
C LYS A 201 -8.92 -9.83 9.88
N LYS A 202 -7.76 -9.20 10.09
CA LYS A 202 -7.49 -8.24 11.15
C LYS A 202 -6.86 -6.99 10.55
N MET A 203 -7.10 -5.85 11.19
CA MET A 203 -6.44 -4.59 10.87
C MET A 203 -5.78 -4.02 12.11
N HIS A 204 -4.75 -3.21 11.90
CA HIS A 204 -4.14 -2.44 12.97
C HIS A 204 -5.15 -1.50 13.61
N ARG A 205 -5.14 -1.44 14.95
CA ARG A 205 -6.12 -0.67 15.70
C ARG A 205 -5.96 0.83 15.43
N VAL A 206 -6.88 1.39 14.64
CA VAL A 206 -6.89 2.82 14.24
C VAL A 206 -7.42 3.74 15.36
N ASP A 207 -7.34 3.30 16.62
CA ASP A 207 -7.72 4.11 17.76
C ASP A 207 -6.65 5.14 18.15
N SER A 208 -5.57 5.28 17.37
CA SER A 208 -4.51 6.24 17.66
C SER A 208 -4.05 7.00 16.43
N ILE A 209 -3.70 8.27 16.64
CA ILE A 209 -3.35 9.23 15.58
C ILE A 209 -2.14 8.75 14.76
N SER A 210 -1.16 8.10 15.40
CA SER A 210 0.03 7.53 14.73
C SER A 210 -0.32 6.64 13.54
N VAL A 211 -1.30 5.75 13.71
CA VAL A 211 -1.74 4.81 12.64
C VAL A 211 -2.32 5.55 11.45
N ILE A 212 -3.05 6.63 11.72
CA ILE A 212 -3.65 7.44 10.68
C ILE A 212 -2.56 8.19 9.92
N LEU A 213 -1.59 8.77 10.65
CA LEU A 213 -0.44 9.44 10.04
C LEU A 213 0.38 8.47 9.19
N ASP A 214 0.63 7.25 9.64
CA ASP A 214 1.32 6.22 8.86
C ASP A 214 0.58 5.90 7.55
N THR A 215 -0.75 5.76 7.62
CA THR A 215 -1.58 5.49 6.43
C THR A 215 -1.54 6.65 5.44
N PHE A 216 -1.64 7.89 5.93
CA PHE A 216 -1.52 9.06 5.07
C PHE A 216 -0.13 9.17 4.49
N GLN A 217 0.92 8.99 5.30
CA GLN A 217 2.30 9.03 4.85
C GLN A 217 2.54 8.05 3.71
N GLU A 218 2.15 6.77 3.87
CA GLU A 218 2.38 5.75 2.85
C GLU A 218 1.77 6.13 1.49
N PHE A 219 0.49 6.50 1.44
CA PHE A 219 -0.18 6.77 0.17
C PHE A 219 0.12 8.17 -0.38
N LEU A 220 0.10 9.20 0.47
CA LEU A 220 0.31 10.57 0.05
C LEU A 220 1.76 10.77 -0.42
N PHE A 221 2.73 10.22 0.29
CA PHE A 221 4.13 10.36 -0.07
C PHE A 221 4.42 9.72 -1.43
N ASN A 222 3.88 8.52 -1.70
CA ASN A 222 4.03 7.86 -3.00
C ASN A 222 3.46 8.71 -4.17
N ILE A 223 2.28 9.30 -4.00
CA ILE A 223 1.68 10.19 -5.01
C ILE A 223 2.53 11.44 -5.22
N ILE A 224 2.99 12.06 -4.14
CA ILE A 224 3.82 13.27 -4.19
C ILE A 224 5.13 12.99 -4.90
N ILE A 225 5.81 11.88 -4.57
CA ILE A 225 7.09 11.51 -5.18
C ILE A 225 6.92 11.22 -6.67
N PHE A 226 5.90 10.46 -7.07
CA PHE A 226 5.65 10.19 -8.48
C PHE A 226 5.33 11.47 -9.27
N ALA A 227 4.45 12.33 -8.75
CA ALA A 227 4.11 13.60 -9.40
C ALA A 227 5.34 14.52 -9.51
N ALA A 228 6.11 14.62 -8.43
CA ALA A 228 7.34 15.38 -8.38
C ALA A 228 8.39 14.86 -9.36
N ASN A 229 8.56 13.54 -9.47
CA ASN A 229 9.55 12.99 -10.36
C ASN A 229 9.16 13.18 -11.84
N LEU A 230 7.87 13.04 -12.20
CA LEU A 230 7.39 13.41 -13.54
C LEU A 230 7.69 14.87 -13.88
N TRP A 231 7.53 15.78 -12.91
CA TRP A 231 7.88 17.18 -13.06
C TRP A 231 9.39 17.39 -13.24
N ILE A 232 10.22 16.77 -12.39
CA ILE A 232 11.69 16.88 -12.47
C ILE A 232 12.20 16.38 -13.82
N ILE A 233 11.74 15.21 -14.27
CA ILE A 233 12.13 14.64 -15.55
C ILE A 233 11.66 15.55 -16.70
N PHE A 234 10.53 16.24 -16.57
CA PHE A 234 10.09 17.21 -17.57
C PHE A 234 11.04 18.41 -17.65
N VAL A 235 11.46 18.95 -16.50
CA VAL A 235 12.30 20.14 -16.39
C VAL A 235 13.77 19.89 -16.76
N GLU A 236 14.34 18.75 -16.36
CA GLU A 236 15.76 18.47 -16.54
C GLU A 236 16.08 18.07 -17.98
N ASN A 237 17.13 18.64 -18.57
CA ASN A 237 17.56 18.34 -19.94
C ASN A 237 18.71 17.34 -20.00
N ASP A 238 19.44 17.16 -18.91
CA ASP A 238 20.50 16.16 -18.83
C ASP A 238 19.93 14.76 -18.54
N ILE A 239 20.16 13.81 -19.46
CA ILE A 239 19.64 12.45 -19.37
C ILE A 239 20.18 11.72 -18.12
N GLN A 240 21.43 11.96 -17.73
CA GLN A 240 22.00 11.29 -16.56
C GLN A 240 21.31 11.77 -15.29
N ASN A 241 21.08 13.07 -15.16
CA ASN A 241 20.34 13.65 -14.04
C ASN A 241 18.88 13.18 -14.02
N MET A 242 18.20 13.10 -15.16
CA MET A 242 16.83 12.57 -15.25
C MET A 242 16.74 11.15 -14.66
N ILE A 243 17.70 10.28 -15.02
CA ILE A 243 17.75 8.90 -14.54
C ILE A 243 18.13 8.87 -13.05
N LEU A 244 19.14 9.63 -12.63
CA LEU A 244 19.62 9.63 -11.25
C LEU A 244 18.57 10.18 -10.28
N ASN A 245 17.88 11.26 -10.66
CA ASN A 245 16.76 11.82 -9.89
C ASN A 245 15.64 10.79 -9.77
N SER A 246 15.32 10.06 -10.85
CA SER A 246 14.31 9.01 -10.82
C SER A 246 14.67 7.83 -9.93
N LEU A 247 15.93 7.40 -9.96
CA LEU A 247 16.45 6.36 -9.08
C LEU A 247 16.42 6.81 -7.61
N ALA A 248 16.81 8.06 -7.35
CA ALA A 248 16.78 8.63 -6.01
C ALA A 248 15.34 8.69 -5.47
N MET A 249 14.37 9.09 -6.29
CA MET A 249 12.96 9.12 -5.91
C MET A 249 12.41 7.72 -5.60
N GLU A 250 12.76 6.70 -6.39
CA GLU A 250 12.40 5.31 -6.11
C GLU A 250 13.03 4.80 -4.81
N PHE A 251 14.31 5.12 -4.59
CA PHE A 251 14.99 4.81 -3.33
C PHE A 251 14.27 5.41 -2.12
N LEU A 252 13.84 6.68 -2.21
CA LEU A 252 13.09 7.34 -1.12
C LEU A 252 11.77 6.63 -0.80
N MET A 253 11.07 6.13 -1.82
CA MET A 253 9.81 5.38 -1.65
C MET A 253 9.99 3.99 -1.04
N MET A 254 11.16 3.37 -1.18
CA MET A 254 11.43 2.04 -0.66
C MET A 254 12.06 2.05 0.75
N LEU A 255 12.68 3.16 1.14
CA LEU A 255 13.51 3.24 2.35
C LEU A 255 12.77 2.85 3.65
N ASP A 256 11.51 3.26 3.78
CA ASP A 256 10.69 2.91 4.95
C ASP A 256 10.36 1.41 4.98
N ASN A 257 9.92 0.87 3.85
CA ASN A 257 9.59 -0.53 3.68
C ASN A 257 10.81 -1.44 3.93
N GLU A 258 11.96 -1.07 3.38
CA GLU A 258 13.21 -1.81 3.57
C GLU A 258 13.66 -1.80 5.04
N PHE A 259 13.50 -0.66 5.73
CA PHE A 259 13.79 -0.58 7.16
C PHE A 259 12.91 -1.53 7.98
N GLU A 260 11.60 -1.55 7.73
CA GLU A 260 10.67 -2.46 8.43
C GLU A 260 10.99 -3.93 8.14
N GLU A 261 11.23 -4.28 6.88
CA GLU A 261 11.58 -5.63 6.46
C GLU A 261 12.83 -6.14 7.18
N ILE A 262 13.90 -5.34 7.16
CA ILE A 262 15.15 -5.69 7.83
C ILE A 262 14.95 -5.77 9.35
N TYR A 263 14.20 -4.83 9.93
CA TYR A 263 13.94 -4.82 11.37
C TYR A 263 13.21 -6.10 11.82
N PHE A 264 12.13 -6.48 11.15
CA PHE A 264 11.33 -7.66 11.52
C PHE A 264 12.01 -8.98 11.16
N LYS A 265 12.84 -9.00 10.11
CA LYS A 265 13.69 -10.16 9.79
C LYS A 265 14.66 -10.50 10.92
N TYR A 266 15.23 -9.50 11.59
CA TYR A 266 16.13 -9.73 12.73
C TYR A 266 15.40 -9.91 14.06
N LEU A 267 14.13 -9.46 14.17
CA LEU A 267 13.33 -9.51 15.40
C LEU A 267 11.91 -10.06 15.13
N PRO A 268 11.79 -11.34 14.73
CA PRO A 268 10.50 -11.89 14.31
C PRO A 268 9.45 -11.89 15.43
N GLY A 269 9.82 -12.06 16.71
CA GLY A 269 8.82 -12.01 17.77
C GLY A 269 8.39 -10.60 18.17
N ALA A 270 9.06 -9.54 17.70
CA ALA A 270 8.48 -8.20 17.75
C ALA A 270 7.27 -8.10 16.80
N ALA A 271 7.37 -8.67 15.59
CA ALA A 271 6.24 -8.75 14.66
C ALA A 271 5.10 -9.59 15.25
N GLU A 272 5.42 -10.73 15.88
CA GLU A 272 4.42 -11.56 16.57
C GLU A 272 3.69 -10.79 17.70
N ASP A 273 4.40 -10.08 18.57
CA ASP A 273 3.78 -9.28 19.65
C ASP A 273 2.91 -8.15 19.09
N ILE A 274 3.37 -7.48 18.02
CA ILE A 274 2.62 -6.43 17.33
C ILE A 274 1.32 -6.99 16.76
N TYR A 275 1.37 -8.11 16.03
CA TYR A 275 0.20 -8.76 15.46
C TYR A 275 -0.80 -9.18 16.53
N ASP A 276 -0.35 -9.87 17.57
CA ASP A 276 -1.26 -10.44 18.56
C ASP A 276 -1.93 -9.38 19.44
N ARG A 277 -1.30 -8.20 19.63
CA ARG A 277 -1.80 -7.18 20.57
C ARG A 277 -2.38 -5.94 19.91
N THR A 278 -1.89 -5.59 18.73
CA THR A 278 -2.24 -4.33 18.07
C THR A 278 -3.22 -4.54 16.93
N TYR A 279 -3.24 -5.73 16.33
CA TYR A 279 -4.19 -6.06 15.28
C TYR A 279 -5.47 -6.63 15.88
N VAL A 280 -6.59 -6.08 15.46
CA VAL A 280 -7.94 -6.44 15.93
C VAL A 280 -8.84 -6.71 14.73
N THR A 281 -9.94 -7.43 14.95
CA THR A 281 -10.94 -7.64 13.90
C THR A 281 -11.68 -6.34 13.58
N PHE A 282 -12.21 -6.23 12.36
CA PHE A 282 -12.96 -5.05 11.87
C PHE A 282 -14.10 -4.65 12.81
N ASP A 283 -14.93 -5.61 13.21
CA ASP A 283 -16.02 -5.42 14.16
C ASP A 283 -15.54 -4.83 15.51
N THR A 284 -14.38 -5.29 15.97
CA THR A 284 -13.78 -4.82 17.24
C THR A 284 -13.24 -3.40 17.11
N ASN A 285 -12.51 -3.10 16.03
CA ASN A 285 -11.99 -1.75 15.80
C ASN A 285 -13.13 -0.73 15.70
N ARG A 286 -14.22 -1.07 14.99
CA ARG A 286 -15.41 -0.20 14.87
C ARG A 286 -16.00 0.15 16.22
N LYS A 287 -16.11 -0.84 17.13
CA LYS A 287 -16.58 -0.60 18.51
C LYS A 287 -15.61 0.28 19.30
N LEU A 288 -14.30 0.07 19.15
CA LEU A 288 -13.27 0.85 19.83
C LEU A 288 -13.27 2.31 19.38
N ILE A 289 -13.41 2.56 18.08
CA ILE A 289 -13.48 3.91 17.49
C ILE A 289 -14.74 4.63 17.94
N LYS A 290 -15.92 3.98 17.86
CA LYS A 290 -17.18 4.57 18.35
C LYS A 290 -17.09 4.91 19.84
N LYS A 291 -16.47 4.05 20.65
CA LYS A 291 -16.25 4.32 22.09
C LYS A 291 -15.28 5.48 22.29
N LYS A 292 -14.20 5.57 21.50
CA LYS A 292 -13.21 6.64 21.61
C LYS A 292 -13.76 7.99 21.15
N GLN A 293 -14.50 8.05 20.05
CA GLN A 293 -15.17 9.27 19.57
C GLN A 293 -16.18 9.83 20.59
N LYS A 294 -16.84 8.97 21.36
CA LYS A 294 -17.74 9.39 22.45
C LYS A 294 -16.99 9.94 23.66
N ARG A 295 -15.82 9.38 23.97
CA ARG A 295 -15.03 9.73 25.17
C ARG A 295 -14.12 10.94 24.96
N ASP A 296 -13.52 11.07 23.78
CA ASP A 296 -12.45 12.00 23.49
C ASP A 296 -12.86 13.00 22.41
N LYS A 297 -13.04 14.27 22.82
CA LYS A 297 -13.43 15.36 21.92
C LYS A 297 -12.34 15.67 20.90
N CYS A 298 -11.06 15.54 21.27
CA CYS A 298 -9.93 15.78 20.36
C CYS A 298 -9.91 14.72 19.26
N PHE A 299 -10.05 13.45 19.63
CA PHE A 299 -10.15 12.36 18.65
C PHE A 299 -11.35 12.52 17.72
N ARG A 300 -12.49 13.01 18.23
CA ARG A 300 -13.67 13.31 17.40
C ARG A 300 -13.42 14.42 16.40
N PHE A 301 -12.77 15.51 16.83
CA PHE A 301 -12.40 16.62 15.95
C PHE A 301 -11.43 16.15 14.86
N VAL A 302 -10.36 15.45 15.25
CA VAL A 302 -9.37 14.88 14.33
C VAL A 302 -10.02 13.91 13.35
N SER A 303 -10.90 13.02 13.81
CA SER A 303 -11.63 12.08 12.92
C SER A 303 -12.47 12.82 11.88
N CYS A 304 -13.12 13.92 12.27
CA CYS A 304 -13.92 14.75 11.37
C CYS A 304 -13.03 15.47 10.34
N LEU A 305 -11.93 16.07 10.82
CA LEU A 305 -10.97 16.79 9.98
C LEU A 305 -10.30 15.86 8.96
N LEU A 306 -10.06 14.59 9.32
CA LEU A 306 -9.44 13.60 8.44
C LEU A 306 -10.39 13.01 7.38
N PHE A 307 -11.70 13.23 7.53
CA PHE A 307 -12.68 12.72 6.56
C PHE A 307 -12.44 13.33 5.17
N ILE A 308 -12.27 14.65 5.09
CA ILE A 308 -12.10 15.37 3.81
C ILE A 308 -10.78 14.99 3.13
N PRO A 309 -9.60 15.07 3.80
CA PRO A 309 -8.33 14.66 3.22
C PRO A 309 -8.32 13.21 2.74
N TYR A 310 -8.98 12.30 3.46
CA TYR A 310 -9.07 10.90 3.03
C TYR A 310 -9.85 10.73 1.74
N LYS A 311 -10.98 11.43 1.58
CA LYS A 311 -11.75 11.39 0.33
C LYS A 311 -10.97 11.99 -0.83
N LEU A 312 -10.28 13.10 -0.57
CA LEU A 312 -9.37 13.69 -1.55
C LEU A 312 -8.27 12.70 -1.95
N LEU A 313 -7.70 11.97 -1.00
CA LEU A 313 -6.66 10.97 -1.24
C LEU A 313 -7.19 9.81 -2.09
N ILE A 314 -8.36 9.24 -1.80
CA ILE A 314 -8.96 8.17 -2.63
C ILE A 314 -9.16 8.67 -4.07
N LEU A 315 -9.73 9.86 -4.23
CA LEU A 315 -9.93 10.46 -5.55
C LEU A 315 -8.60 10.69 -6.25
N ALA A 316 -7.59 11.20 -5.54
CA ALA A 316 -6.26 11.41 -6.07
C ALA A 316 -5.66 10.09 -6.57
N ILE A 317 -5.70 9.00 -5.78
CA ILE A 317 -5.20 7.67 -6.20
C ILE A 317 -5.98 7.17 -7.43
N PHE A 318 -7.31 7.31 -7.43
CA PHE A 318 -8.14 6.84 -8.53
C PHE A 318 -7.85 7.56 -9.86
N PHE A 319 -7.67 8.88 -9.82
CA PHE A 319 -7.37 9.68 -11.00
C PHE A 319 -5.88 9.73 -11.34
N PHE A 320 -5.00 9.28 -10.45
CA PHE A 320 -3.56 9.34 -10.65
C PHE A 320 -3.07 8.66 -11.94
N PRO A 321 -3.56 7.46 -12.34
CA PRO A 321 -3.20 6.87 -13.62
C PRO A 321 -3.51 7.76 -14.81
N LEU A 322 -4.68 8.42 -14.80
CA LEU A 322 -5.05 9.35 -15.87
C LEU A 322 -4.11 10.55 -15.92
N VAL A 323 -3.76 11.10 -14.75
CA VAL A 323 -2.79 12.21 -14.65
C VAL A 323 -1.42 11.77 -15.17
N CYS A 324 -0.92 10.61 -14.76
CA CYS A 324 0.35 10.07 -15.26
C CYS A 324 0.33 9.91 -16.78
N LEU A 325 -0.75 9.39 -17.35
CA LEU A 325 -0.89 9.23 -18.80
C LEU A 325 -0.86 10.58 -19.53
N LEU A 326 -1.64 11.55 -19.06
CA LEU A 326 -1.71 12.89 -19.65
C LEU A 326 -0.37 13.62 -19.55
N VAL A 327 0.31 13.54 -18.41
CA VAL A 327 1.62 14.15 -18.20
C VAL A 327 2.71 13.43 -19.00
N THR A 328 2.61 12.12 -19.20
CA THR A 328 3.57 11.38 -20.03
C THR A 328 3.45 11.80 -21.49
N ILE A 329 2.24 11.78 -22.05
CA ILE A 329 2.00 12.14 -23.46
C ILE A 329 2.26 13.63 -23.67
N GLY A 330 1.63 14.49 -22.86
CA GLY A 330 1.78 15.93 -22.95
C GLY A 330 3.20 16.37 -22.65
N GLY A 331 3.82 15.82 -21.61
CA GLY A 331 5.19 16.09 -21.23
C GLY A 331 6.18 15.71 -22.33
N SER A 332 6.08 14.52 -22.93
CA SER A 332 6.97 14.13 -24.04
C SER A 332 6.81 14.98 -25.30
N ILE A 333 5.62 15.52 -25.58
CA ILE A 333 5.39 16.44 -26.71
C ILE A 333 5.94 17.84 -26.39
N CYS A 334 5.73 18.30 -25.16
CA CYS A 334 6.02 19.67 -24.73
C CYS A 334 7.46 19.92 -24.28
N LYS A 335 8.18 18.87 -23.89
CA LYS A 335 9.58 18.93 -23.51
C LYS A 335 10.42 19.33 -24.73
#